data_AF-A0A651FG55-F1
#
_entry.id   AF-A0A651FG55-F1
#
_cell.length_a   1.000
_cell.length_b   1.000
_cell.length_c   1.000
_cell.angle_alpha   90.00
_cell.angle_beta   90.00
_cell.angle_gamma   90.00
#
_symmetry.space_group_name_H-M   'P 1'
#
loop_
_entity.id
_entity.type
_entity.pdbx_description
1 polymer ?
#
loop_
_entity_poly.entity_id
_entity_poly.type
_entity_poly.pdbx_seq_one_letter_code
_entity_poly.pdbx_strand_id
1 'polypeptide(L)'
;MDRRPDNAWWTRCGWLARWSSGFRIDRPRPPAMKTVAIVNQKGGCGKTTSAVTLASILASRGERVLLVDLDPQAHCALALAIPEDRIEASIADALLAPEPEAFPIDSIVWQASRHMDVAPATTRLAGLEAARGGLAELHDRDLRLARLLTGVRERYDWCFIDCPPSIGLLTFNALRAASQVMIPIEAGYFALRGAEKQIATLRALARRTGQNARHHVFATMHDPGRSDSVDVVQAIGTRFGDCLVPVTIRFDPALKEATSLGVSVIEHAPETIGAQDYSLLADWLAEHAEEMRTDFADIVVRSAVPGGPAQQPHMAEVGAAVADARPLSRAAELVERSRRLLERTQSMSERELDQRTQAVMESVEAIHGLGERPPALATNGVLAGTHRALQYGPRQTHQGVLFLFPAGPEAAVSVACALSGWSDSAHRMRFNPAIGVHEVCIPFPVGRHAYRIVVNGQWMTDPHNPRTQPNPYGQLDSVIEVAGVGG
;
A
#
# COMPACT_ATOMS: atom_id res chain seq x y z
N MET A 1 -55.54 -59.69 -12.17
CA MET A 1 -55.72 -59.15 -13.53
C MET A 1 -56.29 -57.77 -13.39
N ASP A 2 -55.40 -56.79 -13.58
CA ASP A 2 -55.52 -55.42 -13.09
C ASP A 2 -56.66 -54.64 -13.73
N ARG A 3 -57.43 -54.00 -12.85
CA ARG A 3 -58.45 -53.01 -13.21
C ARG A 3 -57.78 -51.65 -13.28
N ARG A 4 -57.92 -50.97 -14.42
CA ARG A 4 -58.66 -49.70 -14.58
C ARG A 4 -58.40 -49.12 -15.97
N PRO A 5 -59.45 -48.90 -16.77
CA PRO A 5 -59.46 -47.85 -17.77
C PRO A 5 -60.01 -46.55 -17.17
N ASP A 6 -59.99 -45.51 -17.99
CA ASP A 6 -60.89 -44.35 -18.00
C ASP A 6 -60.36 -42.95 -17.60
N ASN A 7 -60.06 -42.20 -18.66
CA ASN A 7 -60.75 -40.95 -19.06
C ASN A 7 -60.11 -39.59 -18.75
N ALA A 8 -59.66 -38.97 -19.85
CA ALA A 8 -59.90 -37.57 -20.27
C ALA A 8 -59.30 -36.46 -19.38
N TRP A 9 -58.57 -35.45 -19.87
CA TRP A 9 -58.84 -34.56 -20.99
C TRP A 9 -57.52 -33.89 -21.43
N TRP A 10 -56.92 -34.33 -22.52
CA TRP A 10 -55.89 -33.57 -23.22
C TRP A 10 -56.42 -33.25 -24.62
N THR A 11 -56.92 -32.04 -24.81
CA THR A 11 -57.20 -31.48 -26.13
C THR A 11 -57.07 -29.96 -26.06
N ARG A 12 -56.40 -29.43 -27.11
CA ARG A 12 -56.03 -28.03 -27.41
C ARG A 12 -54.67 -27.62 -26.84
N CYS A 13 -53.62 -27.42 -27.63
CA CYS A 13 -53.46 -27.37 -29.09
C CYS A 13 -52.02 -27.78 -29.41
N GLY A 14 -51.84 -28.62 -30.43
CA GLY A 14 -50.52 -28.93 -30.97
C GLY A 14 -50.06 -27.84 -31.93
N TRP A 15 -48.77 -27.52 -31.89
CA TRP A 15 -47.98 -27.07 -33.04
C TRP A 15 -46.51 -27.44 -32.78
N LEU A 16 -46.10 -28.56 -33.37
CA LEU A 16 -44.69 -28.94 -33.53
C LEU A 16 -44.25 -28.47 -34.92
N ALA A 17 -43.15 -27.71 -34.92
CA ALA A 17 -42.15 -27.54 -35.97
C ALA A 17 -42.57 -26.99 -37.35
N ARG A 18 -42.16 -25.73 -37.61
CA ARG A 18 -41.22 -25.38 -38.71
C ARG A 18 -40.80 -23.91 -38.68
N TRP A 19 -39.57 -23.69 -38.19
CA TRP A 19 -38.46 -22.89 -38.73
C TRP A 19 -38.65 -21.50 -39.36
N SER A 20 -37.68 -20.66 -39.00
CA SER A 20 -37.04 -19.55 -39.73
C SER A 20 -37.79 -18.20 -39.86
N SER A 21 -37.67 -17.38 -38.83
CA SER A 21 -37.38 -15.94 -38.96
C SER A 21 -36.97 -15.40 -37.59
N GLY A 22 -35.78 -14.79 -37.54
CA GLY A 22 -35.05 -14.47 -36.31
C GLY A 22 -35.84 -13.62 -35.31
N PHE A 23 -36.21 -14.25 -34.21
CA PHE A 23 -36.34 -13.55 -32.94
C PHE A 23 -34.94 -13.53 -32.31
N ARG A 24 -34.15 -12.50 -32.63
CA ARG A 24 -33.04 -12.16 -31.74
C ARG A 24 -33.71 -11.76 -30.44
N ILE A 25 -33.57 -12.59 -29.41
CA ILE A 25 -33.68 -12.06 -28.05
C ILE A 25 -32.59 -11.00 -28.01
N ASP A 26 -32.99 -9.74 -28.09
CA ASP A 26 -32.12 -8.61 -27.75
C ASP A 26 -31.71 -8.87 -26.30
N ARG A 27 -30.61 -9.59 -26.11
CA ARG A 27 -29.95 -9.56 -24.82
C ARG A 27 -29.57 -8.11 -24.64
N PRO A 28 -30.01 -7.43 -23.57
CA PRO A 28 -29.53 -6.10 -23.28
C PRO A 28 -28.01 -6.15 -23.35
N ARG A 29 -27.42 -5.17 -24.03
CA ARG A 29 -25.97 -5.02 -24.15
C ARG A 29 -25.39 -5.26 -22.74
N PRO A 30 -24.42 -6.17 -22.55
CA PRO A 30 -23.88 -6.41 -21.22
C PRO A 30 -23.43 -5.05 -20.66
N PRO A 31 -23.77 -4.74 -19.39
CA PRO A 31 -23.34 -3.49 -18.78
C PRO A 31 -21.83 -3.37 -18.92
N ALA A 32 -21.34 -2.16 -19.20
CA ALA A 32 -19.90 -1.93 -19.31
C ALA A 32 -19.23 -2.30 -17.97
N MET A 33 -18.16 -3.11 -18.04
CA MET A 33 -17.35 -3.48 -16.87
C MET A 33 -17.01 -2.25 -16.03
N LYS A 34 -17.30 -2.33 -14.73
CA LYS A 34 -17.02 -1.28 -13.74
C LYS A 34 -15.61 -1.46 -13.20
N THR A 35 -14.71 -0.50 -13.46
CA THR A 35 -13.31 -0.60 -13.04
C THR A 35 -13.01 0.31 -11.86
N VAL A 36 -12.59 -0.26 -10.74
CA VAL A 36 -12.34 0.42 -9.47
C VAL A 36 -10.87 0.29 -9.09
N ALA A 37 -10.13 1.40 -9.06
CA ALA A 37 -8.76 1.42 -8.57
C ALA A 37 -8.72 1.78 -7.07
N ILE A 38 -8.00 0.99 -6.27
CA ILE A 38 -7.81 1.26 -4.85
C ILE A 38 -6.42 1.84 -4.62
N VAL A 39 -6.33 3.13 -4.28
CA VAL A 39 -5.08 3.89 -4.31
C VAL A 39 -4.82 4.60 -2.99
N ASN A 40 -3.60 4.49 -2.48
CA ASN A 40 -3.08 5.26 -1.35
C ASN A 40 -1.55 5.10 -1.26
N GLN A 41 -0.84 6.23 -1.12
CA GLN A 41 0.62 6.32 -1.02
C GLN A 41 1.20 5.75 0.30
N LYS A 42 0.36 5.51 1.32
CA LYS A 42 0.77 4.93 2.60
C LYS A 42 0.67 3.40 2.53
N GLY A 43 1.73 2.70 2.93
CA GLY A 43 1.65 1.27 3.23
C GLY A 43 0.73 1.00 4.42
N GLY A 44 0.03 -0.14 4.43
CA GLY A 44 -0.78 -0.56 5.59
C GLY A 44 -2.11 0.16 5.81
N CYS A 45 -2.57 1.01 4.89
CA CYS A 45 -3.89 1.67 4.99
C CYS A 45 -5.09 0.78 4.63
N GLY A 46 -4.85 -0.47 4.21
CA GLY A 46 -5.90 -1.44 3.86
C GLY A 46 -6.26 -1.53 2.37
N LYS A 47 -5.39 -1.12 1.44
CA LYS A 47 -5.64 -1.23 -0.03
C LYS A 47 -5.93 -2.66 -0.48
N THR A 48 -4.95 -3.57 -0.34
CA THR A 48 -5.07 -4.98 -0.71
C THR A 48 -6.25 -5.64 0.01
N THR A 49 -6.38 -5.40 1.32
CA THR A 49 -7.52 -5.92 2.09
C THR A 49 -8.85 -5.44 1.52
N SER A 50 -8.97 -4.16 1.16
CA SER A 50 -10.18 -3.61 0.54
C SER A 50 -10.43 -4.22 -0.85
N ALA A 51 -9.38 -4.35 -1.67
CA ALA A 51 -9.50 -4.86 -3.04
C ALA A 51 -9.97 -6.31 -3.04
N VAL A 52 -9.30 -7.16 -2.25
CA VAL A 52 -9.65 -8.57 -2.08
C VAL A 52 -11.05 -8.72 -1.48
N THR A 53 -11.37 -7.96 -0.42
CA THR A 53 -12.65 -8.12 0.28
C THR A 53 -13.83 -7.65 -0.56
N LEU A 54 -13.75 -6.47 -1.19
CA LEU A 54 -14.80 -5.96 -2.07
C LEU A 54 -15.02 -6.88 -3.28
N ALA A 55 -13.94 -7.37 -3.89
CA ALA A 55 -14.01 -8.32 -5.00
C ALA A 55 -14.70 -9.62 -4.56
N SER A 56 -14.31 -10.17 -3.41
CA SER A 56 -14.88 -11.40 -2.86
C SER A 56 -16.38 -11.25 -2.53
N ILE A 57 -16.78 -10.10 -1.96
CA ILE A 57 -18.19 -9.82 -1.65
C ILE A 57 -19.02 -9.83 -2.93
N LEU A 58 -18.60 -9.07 -3.95
CA LEU A 58 -19.37 -8.98 -5.20
C LEU A 58 -19.41 -10.32 -5.95
N ALA A 59 -18.29 -11.07 -5.97
CA ALA A 59 -18.26 -12.41 -6.52
C ALA A 59 -19.21 -13.37 -5.78
N SER A 60 -19.28 -13.28 -4.45
CA SER A 60 -20.22 -14.09 -3.65
C SER A 60 -21.69 -13.80 -3.95
N ARG A 61 -21.97 -12.61 -4.50
CA ARG A 61 -23.30 -12.17 -4.96
C ARG A 61 -23.58 -12.54 -6.43
N GLY A 62 -22.67 -13.24 -7.09
CA GLY A 62 -22.83 -13.75 -8.46
C GLY A 62 -22.29 -12.82 -9.55
N GLU A 63 -21.68 -11.69 -9.20
CA GLU A 63 -21.01 -10.81 -10.16
C GLU A 63 -19.73 -11.45 -10.67
N ARG A 64 -19.42 -11.30 -11.97
CA ARG A 64 -18.14 -11.77 -12.53
C ARG A 64 -17.08 -10.73 -12.24
N VAL A 65 -16.14 -11.05 -11.35
CA VAL A 65 -15.13 -10.12 -10.85
C VAL A 65 -13.74 -10.50 -11.33
N LEU A 66 -13.00 -9.51 -11.84
CA LEU A 66 -11.56 -9.58 -12.03
C LEU A 66 -10.86 -8.75 -10.95
N LEU A 67 -9.90 -9.33 -10.24
CA LEU A 67 -8.99 -8.61 -9.37
C LEU A 67 -7.61 -8.54 -10.04
N VAL A 68 -7.15 -7.34 -10.35
CA VAL A 68 -5.80 -7.09 -10.88
C VAL A 68 -4.92 -6.59 -9.75
N ASP A 69 -3.85 -7.31 -9.47
CA ASP A 69 -2.82 -6.88 -8.53
C ASP A 69 -1.74 -6.11 -9.29
N LEU A 70 -1.59 -4.81 -9.04
CA LEU A 70 -0.51 -3.99 -9.58
C LEU A 70 0.55 -3.63 -8.53
N ASP A 71 0.46 -4.15 -7.30
CA ASP A 71 1.49 -3.92 -6.30
C ASP A 71 2.64 -4.91 -6.50
N PRO A 72 3.90 -4.46 -6.75
CA PRO A 72 5.04 -5.37 -6.84
C PRO A 72 5.29 -6.22 -5.60
N GLN A 73 4.66 -5.93 -4.46
CA GLN A 73 4.67 -6.78 -3.27
C GLN A 73 3.77 -8.03 -3.40
N ALA A 74 2.94 -8.12 -4.43
CA ALA A 74 2.11 -9.29 -4.76
C ALA A 74 1.21 -9.78 -3.60
N HIS A 75 0.73 -8.86 -2.77
CA HIS A 75 -0.04 -9.20 -1.58
C HIS A 75 -1.40 -9.82 -1.88
N CYS A 76 -1.99 -9.61 -3.07
CA CYS A 76 -3.27 -10.25 -3.41
C CYS A 76 -3.11 -11.77 -3.55
N ALA A 77 -2.00 -12.22 -4.16
CA ALA A 77 -1.73 -13.65 -4.31
C ALA A 77 -1.62 -14.34 -2.94
N LEU A 78 -0.87 -13.72 -2.02
CA LEU A 78 -0.75 -14.21 -0.63
C LEU A 78 -2.11 -14.24 0.08
N ALA A 79 -2.90 -13.17 -0.04
CA ALA A 79 -4.19 -13.04 0.61
C ALA A 79 -5.23 -14.08 0.15
N LEU A 80 -5.02 -14.69 -1.01
CA LEU A 80 -5.92 -15.66 -1.65
C LEU A 80 -5.30 -17.05 -1.81
N ALA A 81 -4.21 -17.33 -1.07
CA ALA A 81 -3.48 -18.60 -1.11
C ALA A 81 -3.03 -19.03 -2.52
N ILE A 82 -2.76 -18.08 -3.42
CA ILE A 82 -2.19 -18.37 -4.74
C ILE A 82 -0.69 -18.62 -4.57
N PRO A 83 -0.18 -19.82 -4.93
CA PRO A 83 1.22 -20.16 -4.74
C PRO A 83 2.11 -19.39 -5.72
N GLU A 84 2.89 -18.43 -5.20
CA GLU A 84 3.73 -17.52 -6.01
C GLU A 84 4.72 -18.28 -6.90
N ASP A 85 5.25 -19.41 -6.43
CA ASP A 85 6.19 -20.28 -7.15
C ASP A 85 5.57 -20.95 -8.39
N ARG A 86 4.24 -20.97 -8.51
CA ARG A 86 3.53 -21.51 -9.66
C ARG A 86 3.03 -20.45 -10.63
N ILE A 87 3.25 -19.17 -10.34
CA ILE A 87 2.86 -18.06 -11.23
C ILE A 87 3.89 -17.97 -12.36
N GLU A 88 3.68 -18.73 -13.43
CA GLU A 88 4.55 -18.74 -14.62
C GLU A 88 4.43 -17.45 -15.44
N ALA A 89 3.22 -16.90 -15.54
CA ALA A 89 2.91 -15.65 -16.19
C ALA A 89 2.03 -14.78 -15.29
N SER A 90 2.25 -13.46 -15.32
CA SER A 90 1.58 -12.51 -14.44
C SER A 90 1.06 -11.29 -15.19
N ILE A 91 0.43 -10.36 -14.47
CA ILE A 91 -0.01 -9.09 -15.05
C ILE A 91 1.13 -8.34 -15.77
N ALA A 92 2.38 -8.52 -15.33
CA ALA A 92 3.54 -7.90 -15.95
C ALA A 92 3.70 -8.32 -17.41
N ASP A 93 3.45 -9.59 -17.73
CA ASP A 93 3.56 -10.14 -19.08
C ASP A 93 2.45 -9.57 -19.99
N ALA A 94 1.23 -9.43 -19.47
CA ALA A 94 0.13 -8.78 -20.18
C ALA A 94 0.39 -7.29 -20.45
N LEU A 95 0.97 -6.57 -19.49
CA LEU A 95 1.34 -5.15 -19.67
C LEU A 95 2.46 -4.96 -20.70
N LEU A 96 3.34 -5.95 -20.89
CA LEU A 96 4.44 -5.92 -21.87
C LEU A 96 4.04 -6.43 -23.26
N ALA A 97 2.95 -7.18 -23.37
CA ALA A 97 2.52 -7.80 -24.63
C ALA A 97 2.30 -6.76 -25.75
N PRO A 98 2.80 -6.96 -26.99
CA PRO A 98 2.69 -5.95 -28.05
C PRO A 98 1.28 -5.35 -28.21
N GLU A 99 0.26 -6.20 -28.11
CA GLU A 99 -1.17 -5.86 -28.15
C GLU A 99 -1.88 -6.33 -26.87
N PRO A 100 -1.91 -5.50 -25.80
CA PRO A 100 -2.51 -5.90 -24.52
C PRO A 100 -3.99 -6.28 -24.64
N GLU A 101 -4.75 -5.61 -25.50
CA GLU A 101 -6.18 -5.88 -25.74
C GLU A 101 -6.47 -7.25 -26.37
N ALA A 102 -5.47 -7.84 -27.04
CA ALA A 102 -5.56 -9.18 -27.62
C ALA A 102 -4.85 -10.24 -26.78
N PHE A 103 -4.28 -9.85 -25.64
CA PHE A 103 -3.56 -10.77 -24.76
C PHE A 103 -4.52 -11.83 -24.18
N PRO A 104 -4.15 -13.12 -24.21
CA PRO A 104 -4.99 -14.18 -23.67
C PRO A 104 -4.99 -14.12 -22.14
N ILE A 105 -5.96 -13.41 -21.56
CA ILE A 105 -6.05 -13.20 -20.11
C ILE A 105 -6.07 -14.52 -19.32
N ASP A 106 -6.64 -15.58 -19.89
CA ASP A 106 -6.68 -16.94 -19.32
C ASP A 106 -5.29 -17.54 -19.07
N SER A 107 -4.24 -17.00 -19.69
CA SER A 107 -2.88 -17.44 -19.45
C SER A 107 -2.27 -16.91 -18.15
N ILE A 108 -2.87 -15.87 -17.54
CA ILE A 108 -2.34 -15.25 -16.31
C ILE A 108 -3.31 -15.30 -15.13
N VAL A 109 -4.62 -15.51 -15.37
CA VAL A 109 -5.60 -15.45 -14.28
C VAL A 109 -5.68 -16.75 -13.49
N TRP A 110 -5.87 -16.60 -12.19
CA TRP A 110 -6.13 -17.66 -11.24
C TRP A 110 -7.55 -17.52 -10.71
N GLN A 111 -8.32 -18.60 -10.77
CA GLN A 111 -9.67 -18.59 -10.22
C GLN A 111 -9.59 -18.75 -8.70
N ALA A 112 -9.76 -17.65 -7.96
CA ALA A 112 -9.69 -17.65 -6.49
C ALA A 112 -10.99 -18.17 -5.85
N SER A 113 -12.14 -17.89 -6.47
CA SER A 113 -13.44 -18.42 -6.02
C SER A 113 -14.42 -18.55 -7.19
N ARG A 114 -15.68 -18.91 -6.91
CA ARG A 114 -16.71 -18.88 -7.97
C ARG A 114 -16.97 -17.44 -8.36
N HIS A 115 -16.85 -17.15 -9.65
CA HIS A 115 -17.02 -15.82 -10.25
C HIS A 115 -15.92 -14.79 -9.92
N MET A 116 -14.80 -15.20 -9.31
CA MET A 116 -13.66 -14.32 -9.06
C MET A 116 -12.37 -14.87 -9.68
N ASP A 117 -11.84 -14.12 -10.63
CA ASP A 117 -10.53 -14.33 -11.21
C ASP A 117 -9.54 -13.29 -10.69
N VAL A 118 -8.28 -13.69 -10.53
CA VAL A 118 -7.19 -12.82 -10.06
C VAL A 118 -6.09 -12.83 -11.11
N ALA A 119 -5.69 -11.66 -11.59
CA ALA A 119 -4.46 -11.45 -12.35
C ALA A 119 -3.37 -10.99 -11.38
N PRO A 120 -2.52 -11.91 -10.87
CA PRO A 120 -1.59 -11.60 -9.80
C PRO A 120 -0.39 -10.79 -10.31
N ALA A 121 0.22 -10.05 -9.41
CA ALA A 121 1.56 -9.50 -9.58
C ALA A 121 2.61 -10.54 -9.17
N THR A 122 3.85 -10.28 -9.57
CA THR A 122 5.05 -10.92 -9.01
C THR A 122 6.10 -9.85 -8.77
N THR A 123 7.15 -10.17 -8.03
CA THR A 123 8.29 -9.26 -7.79
C THR A 123 8.92 -8.70 -9.07
N ARG A 124 8.75 -9.37 -10.22
CA ARG A 124 9.14 -8.89 -11.57
C ARG A 124 8.53 -7.52 -11.91
N LEU A 125 7.36 -7.21 -11.37
CA LEU A 125 6.64 -5.95 -11.64
C LEU A 125 7.43 -4.72 -11.13
N ALA A 126 8.26 -4.85 -10.10
CA ALA A 126 9.12 -3.76 -9.61
C ALA A 126 10.17 -3.35 -10.66
N GLY A 127 10.77 -4.34 -11.35
CA GLY A 127 11.73 -4.09 -12.42
C GLY A 127 11.07 -3.46 -13.66
N LEU A 128 9.78 -3.75 -13.86
CA LEU A 128 8.98 -3.17 -14.94
C LEU A 128 8.73 -1.67 -14.74
N GLU A 129 8.39 -1.26 -13.50
CA GLU A 129 8.08 0.14 -13.14
C GLU A 129 9.31 1.06 -13.10
N ALA A 130 10.52 0.50 -12.98
CA ALA A 130 11.75 1.28 -12.91
C ALA A 130 11.91 2.24 -14.10
N ALA A 131 12.65 3.35 -13.91
CA ALA A 131 12.80 4.39 -14.92
C ALA A 131 13.41 3.93 -16.27
N ARG A 132 14.04 2.75 -16.29
CA ARG A 132 14.57 2.06 -17.48
C ARG A 132 14.01 0.62 -17.61
N GLY A 133 12.87 0.37 -16.98
CA GLY A 133 12.16 -0.91 -17.07
C GLY A 133 11.41 -1.02 -18.38
N GLY A 134 11.01 -2.25 -18.75
CA GLY A 134 10.39 -2.53 -20.05
C GLY A 134 9.10 -1.74 -20.33
N LEU A 135 8.38 -1.28 -19.29
CA LEU A 135 7.21 -0.44 -19.46
C LEU A 135 7.58 1.01 -19.76
N ALA A 136 8.68 1.54 -19.21
CA ALA A 136 9.09 2.92 -19.41
C ALA A 136 9.48 3.23 -20.87
N GLU A 137 9.90 2.21 -21.62
CA GLU A 137 10.31 2.29 -23.03
C GLU A 137 9.14 2.27 -24.02
N LEU A 138 7.94 1.88 -23.57
CA LEU A 138 6.75 1.82 -24.42
C LEU A 138 6.15 3.21 -24.66
N HIS A 139 5.61 3.41 -25.86
CA HIS A 139 5.02 4.70 -26.25
C HIS A 139 3.67 4.94 -25.57
N ASP A 140 2.91 3.87 -25.32
CA ASP A 140 1.59 3.84 -24.68
C ASP A 140 1.68 3.34 -23.23
N ARG A 141 2.84 3.54 -22.60
CA ARG A 141 3.22 2.97 -21.29
C ARG A 141 2.25 3.21 -20.14
N ASP A 142 1.44 4.26 -20.18
CA ASP A 142 0.42 4.59 -19.17
C ASP A 142 -0.99 4.10 -19.54
N LEU A 143 -1.17 3.49 -20.71
CA LEU A 143 -2.45 3.00 -21.24
C LEU A 143 -2.55 1.47 -21.31
N ARG A 144 -1.46 0.76 -20.96
CA ARG A 144 -1.32 -0.69 -21.15
C ARG A 144 -2.39 -1.48 -20.43
N LEU A 145 -2.69 -1.12 -19.17
CA LEU A 145 -3.77 -1.78 -18.43
C LEU A 145 -5.15 -1.47 -19.02
N ALA A 146 -5.41 -0.22 -19.42
CA ALA A 146 -6.69 0.15 -20.02
C ALA A 146 -6.94 -0.62 -21.34
N ARG A 147 -5.90 -0.81 -22.15
CA ARG A 147 -5.94 -1.64 -23.36
C ARG A 147 -6.25 -3.10 -23.03
N LEU A 148 -5.53 -3.69 -22.07
CA LEU A 148 -5.80 -5.06 -21.60
C LEU A 148 -7.25 -5.23 -21.14
N LEU A 149 -7.74 -4.32 -20.29
CA LEU A 149 -9.11 -4.37 -19.75
C LEU A 149 -10.18 -4.21 -20.84
N THR A 150 -9.87 -3.56 -21.96
CA THR A 150 -10.78 -3.45 -23.10
C THR A 150 -11.04 -4.82 -23.74
N GLY A 151 -10.02 -5.68 -23.81
CA GLY A 151 -10.13 -7.04 -24.34
C GLY A 151 -11.02 -7.97 -23.51
N VAL A 152 -11.18 -7.69 -22.21
CA VAL A 152 -11.90 -8.55 -21.27
C VAL A 152 -13.20 -7.94 -20.73
N ARG A 153 -13.57 -6.75 -21.19
CA ARG A 153 -14.73 -5.98 -20.68
C ARG A 153 -16.08 -6.69 -20.74
N GLU A 154 -16.25 -7.69 -21.60
CA GLU A 154 -17.51 -8.45 -21.71
C GLU A 154 -17.51 -9.72 -20.86
N ARG A 155 -16.34 -10.10 -20.32
CA ARG A 155 -16.17 -11.28 -19.46
C ARG A 155 -16.46 -10.99 -18.00
N TYR A 156 -16.23 -9.76 -17.55
CA TYR A 156 -16.37 -9.36 -16.16
C TYR A 156 -17.35 -8.19 -16.04
N ASP A 157 -18.13 -8.20 -14.95
CA ASP A 157 -19.02 -7.11 -14.56
C ASP A 157 -18.23 -6.06 -13.75
N TRP A 158 -17.24 -6.51 -12.98
CA TRP A 158 -16.37 -5.67 -12.15
C TRP A 158 -14.89 -5.99 -12.35
N CYS A 159 -14.06 -4.94 -12.28
CA CYS A 159 -12.61 -5.06 -12.19
C CYS A 159 -12.10 -4.23 -11.00
N PHE A 160 -11.48 -4.87 -10.02
CA PHE A 160 -10.76 -4.18 -8.94
C PHE A 160 -9.28 -4.14 -9.25
N ILE A 161 -8.62 -3.02 -8.97
CA ILE A 161 -7.17 -2.85 -9.18
C ILE A 161 -6.53 -2.49 -7.83
N ASP A 162 -5.73 -3.40 -7.28
CA ASP A 162 -4.90 -3.10 -6.11
C ASP A 162 -3.63 -2.37 -6.56
N CYS A 163 -3.47 -1.13 -6.11
CA CYS A 163 -2.39 -0.27 -6.59
C CYS A 163 -1.20 -0.25 -5.62
N PRO A 164 0.03 -0.05 -6.13
CA PRO A 164 1.20 0.07 -5.27
C PRO A 164 1.13 1.33 -4.38
N PRO A 165 1.90 1.37 -3.28
CA PRO A 165 2.03 2.57 -2.45
C PRO A 165 2.85 3.69 -3.12
N SER A 166 3.48 3.42 -4.26
CA SER A 166 4.20 4.42 -5.06
C SER A 166 3.24 5.15 -6.01
N ILE A 167 3.54 6.42 -6.28
CA ILE A 167 2.91 7.14 -7.39
C ILE A 167 3.86 7.06 -8.57
N GLY A 168 3.67 6.03 -9.39
CA GLY A 168 4.48 5.71 -10.55
C GLY A 168 3.64 5.26 -11.73
N LEU A 169 4.30 4.62 -12.70
CA LEU A 169 3.70 4.23 -13.98
C LEU A 169 2.58 3.19 -13.81
N LEU A 170 2.67 2.33 -12.81
CA LEU A 170 1.63 1.36 -12.48
C LEU A 170 0.37 2.05 -11.96
N THR A 171 0.54 3.02 -11.06
CA THR A 171 -0.57 3.87 -10.57
C THR A 171 -1.20 4.68 -11.70
N PHE A 172 -0.41 5.19 -12.66
CA PHE A 172 -0.96 5.83 -13.86
C PHE A 172 -1.81 4.88 -14.71
N ASN A 173 -1.34 3.64 -14.92
CA ASN A 173 -2.10 2.62 -15.64
C ASN A 173 -3.43 2.31 -14.94
N ALA A 174 -3.42 2.15 -13.62
CA ALA A 174 -4.62 1.95 -12.84
C ALA A 174 -5.60 3.12 -12.98
N LEU A 175 -5.11 4.35 -12.80
CA LEU A 175 -5.92 5.57 -12.91
C LEU A 175 -6.46 5.82 -14.31
N ARG A 176 -5.79 5.32 -15.36
CA ARG A 176 -6.24 5.36 -16.77
C ARG A 176 -7.23 4.25 -17.11
N ALA A 177 -7.24 3.17 -16.33
CA ALA A 177 -8.13 2.05 -16.55
C ALA A 177 -9.43 2.19 -15.73
N ALA A 178 -9.39 2.93 -14.62
CA ALA A 178 -10.47 3.03 -13.66
C ALA A 178 -11.53 4.07 -13.99
N SER A 179 -12.80 3.72 -13.77
CA SER A 179 -13.92 4.66 -13.74
C SER A 179 -14.11 5.29 -12.36
N GLN A 180 -13.72 4.56 -11.31
CA GLN A 180 -13.80 5.01 -9.92
C GLN A 180 -12.48 4.76 -9.19
N VAL A 181 -12.12 5.67 -8.30
CA VAL A 181 -10.93 5.58 -7.46
C VAL A 181 -11.36 5.58 -6.00
N MET A 182 -11.03 4.51 -5.29
CA MET A 182 -11.29 4.33 -3.87
C MET A 182 -10.01 4.61 -3.09
N ILE A 183 -10.08 5.47 -2.07
CA ILE A 183 -8.93 5.94 -1.30
C ILE A 183 -9.18 5.58 0.18
N PRO A 184 -8.66 4.43 0.67
CA PRO A 184 -8.75 4.09 2.08
C PRO A 184 -7.88 5.04 2.89
N ILE A 185 -8.36 5.57 4.02
CA ILE A 185 -7.58 6.38 4.96
C ILE A 185 -7.62 5.72 6.32
N GLU A 186 -6.46 5.29 6.83
CA GLU A 186 -6.34 4.76 8.18
C GLU A 186 -6.78 5.80 9.22
N ALA A 187 -7.63 5.44 10.17
CA ALA A 187 -8.11 6.31 11.23
C ALA A 187 -7.08 6.49 12.38
N GLY A 188 -5.85 6.86 12.00
CA GLY A 188 -4.73 7.14 12.90
C GLY A 188 -4.25 8.60 12.78
N TYR A 189 -3.66 9.14 13.84
CA TYR A 189 -3.31 10.57 14.01
C TYR A 189 -2.59 11.22 12.82
N PHE A 190 -1.72 10.50 12.12
CA PHE A 190 -0.95 11.02 10.98
C PHE A 190 -1.63 10.92 9.61
N ALA A 191 -2.81 10.31 9.53
CA ALA A 191 -3.43 9.97 8.26
C ALA A 191 -4.02 11.17 7.51
N LEU A 192 -4.50 12.19 8.23
CA LEU A 192 -5.21 13.33 7.64
C LEU A 192 -4.34 14.15 6.67
N ARG A 193 -3.14 14.56 7.09
CA ARG A 193 -2.21 15.33 6.22
C ARG A 193 -1.75 14.53 5.00
N GLY A 194 -1.56 13.22 5.17
CA GLY A 194 -1.18 12.33 4.08
C GLY A 194 -2.29 12.22 3.03
N ALA A 195 -3.53 12.01 3.48
CA ALA A 195 -4.68 11.86 2.61
C ALA A 195 -4.98 13.09 1.74
N GLU A 196 -4.87 14.30 2.28
CA GLU A 196 -5.09 15.53 1.50
C GLU A 196 -4.09 15.66 0.35
N LYS A 197 -2.81 15.47 0.65
CA LYS A 197 -1.74 15.48 -0.36
C LYS A 197 -1.99 14.40 -1.40
N GLN A 198 -2.43 13.21 -0.98
CA GLN A 198 -2.74 12.11 -1.87
C GLN A 198 -3.91 12.44 -2.80
N ILE A 199 -5.04 12.93 -2.29
CA ILE A 199 -6.17 13.31 -3.15
C ILE A 199 -5.80 14.43 -4.09
N ALA A 200 -5.09 15.47 -3.62
CA ALA A 200 -4.62 16.54 -4.48
C ALA A 200 -3.71 16.00 -5.60
N THR A 201 -2.83 15.06 -5.27
CA THR A 201 -1.96 14.40 -6.24
C THR A 201 -2.78 13.54 -7.21
N LEU A 202 -3.70 12.71 -6.73
CA LEU A 202 -4.57 11.88 -7.56
C LEU A 202 -5.44 12.71 -8.49
N ARG A 203 -5.99 13.84 -8.03
CA ARG A 203 -6.72 14.79 -8.89
C ARG A 203 -5.81 15.41 -9.95
N ALA A 204 -4.58 15.79 -9.58
CA ALA A 204 -3.61 16.31 -10.53
C ALA A 204 -3.20 15.25 -11.56
N LEU A 205 -3.06 13.99 -11.14
CA LEU A 205 -2.77 12.86 -12.02
C LEU A 205 -3.94 12.54 -12.94
N ALA A 206 -5.17 12.47 -12.41
CA ALA A 206 -6.40 12.22 -13.16
C ALA A 206 -6.61 13.29 -14.25
N ARG A 207 -6.30 14.56 -13.96
CA ARG A 207 -6.33 15.65 -14.96
C ARG A 207 -5.25 15.53 -16.05
N ARG A 208 -4.09 14.96 -15.71
CA ARG A 208 -2.98 14.74 -16.66
C ARG A 208 -3.21 13.50 -17.51
N THR A 209 -3.82 12.48 -16.92
CA THR A 209 -4.50 11.45 -17.68
C THR A 209 -5.75 12.08 -18.30
N GLY A 210 -6.47 11.51 -19.25
CA GLY A 210 -7.60 12.21 -19.86
C GLY A 210 -8.86 12.18 -19.01
N GLN A 211 -8.76 11.82 -17.72
CA GLN A 211 -9.83 11.11 -17.01
C GLN A 211 -10.35 11.86 -15.80
N ASN A 212 -11.66 12.05 -15.78
CA ASN A 212 -12.38 12.48 -14.59
C ASN A 212 -12.90 11.25 -13.84
N ALA A 213 -11.99 10.38 -13.38
CA ALA A 213 -12.39 9.28 -12.50
C ALA A 213 -12.95 9.86 -11.19
N ARG A 214 -14.08 9.33 -10.73
CA ARG A 214 -14.66 9.76 -9.45
C ARG A 214 -13.80 9.24 -8.32
N HIS A 215 -13.35 10.13 -7.43
CA HIS A 215 -12.60 9.75 -6.23
C HIS A 215 -13.52 9.67 -5.01
N HIS A 216 -13.43 8.57 -4.29
CA HIS A 216 -14.19 8.27 -3.10
C HIS A 216 -13.23 7.91 -1.97
N VAL A 217 -13.45 8.51 -0.81
CA VAL A 217 -12.60 8.40 0.36
C VAL A 217 -13.36 7.61 1.41
N PHE A 218 -12.72 6.68 2.09
CA PHE A 218 -13.36 5.97 3.21
C PHE A 218 -12.35 5.73 4.31
N ALA A 219 -12.81 5.79 5.56
CA ALA A 219 -11.96 5.56 6.72
C ALA A 219 -11.79 4.06 6.98
N THR A 220 -10.58 3.63 7.33
CA THR A 220 -10.24 2.25 7.68
C THR A 220 -9.61 2.15 9.05
N MET A 221 -9.67 0.96 9.67
CA MET A 221 -9.12 0.70 11.00
C MET A 221 -9.66 1.64 12.09
N HIS A 222 -10.93 2.04 11.98
CA HIS A 222 -11.56 2.90 12.97
C HIS A 222 -11.85 2.13 14.27
N ASP A 223 -11.39 2.67 15.39
CA ASP A 223 -11.72 2.17 16.72
C ASP A 223 -12.58 3.22 17.46
N PRO A 224 -13.90 2.99 17.63
CA PRO A 224 -14.77 3.94 18.31
C PRO A 224 -14.46 4.09 19.81
N GLY A 225 -13.72 3.14 20.41
CA GLY A 225 -13.27 3.23 21.79
C GLY A 225 -12.06 4.16 21.99
N ARG A 226 -11.44 4.61 20.90
CA ARG A 226 -10.25 5.46 20.90
C ARG A 226 -10.58 6.87 20.44
N SER A 227 -10.42 7.83 21.35
CA SER A 227 -10.71 9.25 21.07
C SER A 227 -9.94 9.79 19.86
N ASP A 228 -8.67 9.40 19.70
CA ASP A 228 -7.86 9.83 18.56
C ASP A 228 -8.35 9.26 17.22
N SER A 229 -8.91 8.04 17.22
CA SER A 229 -9.54 7.48 16.01
C SER A 229 -10.84 8.19 15.66
N VAL A 230 -11.67 8.50 16.67
CA VAL A 230 -12.91 9.28 16.50
C VAL A 230 -12.62 10.67 15.95
N ASP A 231 -11.64 11.38 16.52
CA ASP A 231 -11.23 12.72 16.09
C ASP A 231 -10.74 12.70 14.63
N VAL A 232 -9.99 11.67 14.23
CA VAL A 232 -9.50 11.51 12.85
C VAL A 232 -10.67 11.29 11.88
N VAL A 233 -11.64 10.42 12.21
CA VAL A 233 -12.81 10.18 11.35
C VAL A 233 -13.65 11.46 11.21
N GLN A 234 -13.86 12.21 12.29
CA GLN A 234 -14.57 13.50 12.24
C GLN A 234 -13.82 14.53 11.38
N ALA A 235 -12.49 14.58 11.49
CA ALA A 235 -11.67 15.46 10.68
C ALA A 235 -11.71 15.08 9.19
N ILE A 236 -11.69 13.77 8.86
CA ILE A 236 -11.90 13.25 7.50
C ILE A 236 -13.25 13.73 6.97
N GLY A 237 -14.33 13.61 7.76
CA GLY A 237 -15.67 14.11 7.40
C GLY A 237 -15.70 15.59 7.04
N THR A 238 -15.13 16.42 7.92
CA THR A 238 -15.09 17.88 7.72
C THR A 238 -14.28 18.28 6.48
N ARG A 239 -13.20 17.53 6.18
CA ARG A 239 -12.23 17.88 5.14
C ARG A 239 -12.63 17.38 3.74
N PHE A 240 -13.18 16.17 3.67
CA PHE A 240 -13.41 15.49 2.40
C PHE A 240 -14.85 15.57 1.90
N GLY A 241 -15.80 15.99 2.74
CA GLY A 241 -17.17 16.39 2.35
C GLY A 241 -17.78 15.43 1.33
N ASP A 242 -18.09 15.96 0.13
CA ASP A 242 -18.74 15.24 -0.97
C ASP A 242 -17.98 14.00 -1.50
N CYS A 243 -16.69 13.87 -1.17
CA CYS A 243 -15.87 12.75 -1.58
C CYS A 243 -15.88 11.60 -0.56
N LEU A 244 -16.38 11.83 0.65
CA LEU A 244 -16.40 10.82 1.71
C LEU A 244 -17.55 9.84 1.49
N VAL A 245 -17.21 8.56 1.49
CA VAL A 245 -18.17 7.46 1.56
C VAL A 245 -18.77 7.43 2.96
N PRO A 246 -20.10 7.31 3.11
CA PRO A 246 -20.78 7.25 4.40
C PRO A 246 -20.62 5.88 5.09
N VAL A 247 -19.50 5.20 4.86
CA VAL A 247 -19.15 3.89 5.44
C VAL A 247 -17.74 4.00 6.00
N THR A 248 -17.59 3.58 7.26
CA THR A 248 -16.30 3.52 7.95
C THR A 248 -15.99 2.07 8.25
N ILE A 249 -14.81 1.59 7.85
CA ILE A 249 -14.35 0.24 8.15
C ILE A 249 -13.70 0.25 9.53
N ARG A 250 -14.33 -0.43 10.49
CA ARG A 250 -13.82 -0.54 11.85
C ARG A 250 -12.63 -1.48 11.93
N PHE A 251 -11.83 -1.29 12.97
CA PHE A 251 -10.75 -2.22 13.29
C PHE A 251 -11.35 -3.58 13.66
N ASP A 252 -10.99 -4.59 12.87
CA ASP A 252 -11.41 -5.97 13.08
C ASP A 252 -10.22 -6.92 12.84
N PRO A 253 -9.75 -7.64 13.87
CA PRO A 253 -8.70 -8.64 13.73
C PRO A 253 -9.00 -9.71 12.68
N ALA A 254 -10.29 -10.05 12.47
CA ALA A 254 -10.72 -11.10 11.54
C ALA A 254 -10.32 -10.81 10.08
N LEU A 255 -10.20 -9.53 9.69
CA LEU A 255 -9.72 -9.14 8.35
C LEU A 255 -8.26 -9.60 8.12
N LYS A 256 -7.41 -9.45 9.14
CA LYS A 256 -6.00 -9.85 9.08
C LYS A 256 -5.84 -11.37 9.24
N GLU A 257 -6.67 -11.98 10.07
CA GLU A 257 -6.72 -13.44 10.24
C GLU A 257 -7.11 -14.14 8.93
N ALA A 258 -8.18 -13.69 8.27
CA ALA A 258 -8.61 -14.20 6.97
C ALA A 258 -7.48 -14.11 5.93
N THR A 259 -6.82 -12.95 5.83
CA THR A 259 -5.66 -12.75 4.94
C THR A 259 -4.53 -13.74 5.26
N SER A 260 -4.27 -14.02 6.54
CA SER A 260 -3.21 -14.94 6.98
C SER A 260 -3.55 -16.40 6.70
N LEU A 261 -4.84 -16.72 6.58
CA LEU A 261 -5.35 -18.04 6.19
C LEU A 261 -5.53 -18.18 4.67
N GLY A 262 -5.28 -17.11 3.91
CA GLY A 262 -5.40 -17.09 2.46
C GLY A 262 -6.85 -17.22 1.96
N VAL A 263 -7.82 -16.75 2.75
CA VAL A 263 -9.24 -16.77 2.42
C VAL A 263 -9.85 -15.38 2.62
N SER A 264 -10.95 -15.09 1.95
CA SER A 264 -11.64 -13.81 2.15
C SER A 264 -12.31 -13.75 3.53
N VAL A 265 -12.49 -12.55 4.09
CA VAL A 265 -13.20 -12.41 5.38
C VAL A 265 -14.65 -12.89 5.29
N ILE A 266 -15.27 -12.86 4.11
CA ILE A 266 -16.63 -13.35 3.90
C ILE A 266 -16.71 -14.88 3.98
N GLU A 267 -15.66 -15.57 3.55
CA GLU A 267 -15.56 -17.02 3.68
C GLU A 267 -15.14 -17.44 5.09
N HIS A 268 -14.24 -16.67 5.71
CA HIS A 268 -13.68 -16.98 7.02
C HIS A 268 -14.62 -16.62 8.18
N ALA A 269 -15.18 -15.41 8.16
CA ALA A 269 -15.89 -14.81 9.28
C ALA A 269 -16.94 -13.76 8.82
N PRO A 270 -18.00 -14.17 8.09
CA PRO A 270 -18.97 -13.26 7.48
C PRO A 270 -19.77 -12.42 8.48
N GLU A 271 -19.89 -12.89 9.72
CA GLU A 271 -20.69 -12.24 10.76
C GLU A 271 -19.93 -11.14 11.52
N THR A 272 -18.64 -10.92 11.22
CA THR A 272 -17.83 -9.94 11.97
C THR A 272 -18.13 -8.52 11.53
N ILE A 273 -17.77 -7.55 12.38
CA ILE A 273 -17.99 -6.14 12.09
C ILE A 273 -17.26 -5.68 10.83
N GLY A 274 -16.06 -6.20 10.57
CA GLY A 274 -15.29 -5.88 9.37
C GLY A 274 -15.96 -6.41 8.10
N ALA A 275 -16.46 -7.65 8.13
CA ALA A 275 -17.23 -8.23 7.03
C ALA A 275 -18.51 -7.42 6.74
N GLN A 276 -19.24 -7.03 7.79
CA GLN A 276 -20.44 -6.20 7.68
C GLN A 276 -20.12 -4.80 7.12
N ASP A 277 -19.08 -4.13 7.63
CA ASP A 277 -18.67 -2.80 7.16
C ASP A 277 -18.26 -2.84 5.68
N TYR A 278 -17.53 -3.87 5.23
CA TYR A 278 -17.22 -4.02 3.81
C TYR A 278 -18.43 -4.41 2.96
N SER A 279 -19.40 -5.15 3.49
CA SER A 279 -20.66 -5.40 2.79
C SER A 279 -21.42 -4.10 2.53
N LEU A 280 -21.49 -3.22 3.53
CA LEU A 280 -22.08 -1.88 3.36
C LEU A 280 -21.30 -1.03 2.35
N LEU A 281 -19.96 -1.13 2.35
CA LEU A 281 -19.13 -0.45 1.37
C LEU A 281 -19.36 -0.98 -0.05
N ALA A 282 -19.53 -2.29 -0.21
CA ALA A 282 -19.84 -2.93 -1.49
C ALA A 282 -21.23 -2.53 -2.01
N ASP A 283 -22.23 -2.43 -1.13
CA ASP A 283 -23.57 -1.94 -1.47
C ASP A 283 -23.50 -0.50 -1.98
N TRP A 284 -22.86 0.37 -1.19
CA TRP A 284 -22.67 1.76 -1.57
C TRP A 284 -21.93 1.89 -2.91
N LEU A 285 -20.86 1.11 -3.11
CA LEU A 285 -20.09 1.12 -4.35
C LEU A 285 -20.94 0.67 -5.55
N ALA A 286 -21.74 -0.37 -5.39
CA ALA A 286 -22.62 -0.89 -6.46
C ALA A 286 -23.69 0.13 -6.88
N GLU A 287 -24.25 0.88 -5.92
CA GLU A 287 -25.22 1.95 -6.15
C GLU A 287 -24.61 3.17 -6.85
N HIS A 288 -23.32 3.44 -6.61
CA HIS A 288 -22.62 4.63 -7.13
C HIS A 288 -21.73 4.33 -8.34
N ALA A 289 -21.66 3.08 -8.77
CA ALA A 289 -20.90 2.66 -9.94
C ALA A 289 -21.60 3.09 -11.23
N GLU A 290 -21.19 4.24 -11.76
CA GLU A 290 -21.64 4.69 -13.07
C GLU A 290 -21.08 3.85 -14.20
N GLU A 291 -21.90 3.67 -15.24
CA GLU A 291 -21.51 3.03 -16.50
C GLU A 291 -20.46 3.88 -17.22
N MET A 292 -19.32 3.29 -17.55
CA MET A 292 -18.30 3.95 -18.37
C MET A 292 -18.86 4.23 -19.77
N ARG A 293 -19.08 5.50 -20.13
CA ARG A 293 -19.07 5.96 -21.53
C ARG A 293 -17.61 6.13 -21.97
N THR A 294 -16.95 5.01 -22.27
CA THR A 294 -15.60 5.06 -22.85
C THR A 294 -15.70 4.76 -24.32
N ASP A 295 -16.04 5.78 -25.11
CA ASP A 295 -15.73 5.74 -26.54
C ASP A 295 -14.22 5.93 -26.68
N PHE A 296 -13.54 4.86 -27.08
CA PHE A 296 -12.09 4.82 -27.31
C PHE A 296 -11.60 5.93 -28.26
N ALA A 297 -12.50 6.40 -29.14
CA ALA A 297 -12.27 7.56 -30.01
C ALA A 297 -11.89 8.82 -29.22
N ASP A 298 -12.47 9.07 -28.04
CA ASP A 298 -12.16 10.27 -27.25
C ASP A 298 -10.82 10.18 -26.50
N ILE A 299 -10.35 8.98 -26.16
CA ILE A 299 -9.06 8.79 -25.48
C ILE A 299 -7.90 8.92 -26.48
N VAL A 300 -8.04 8.34 -27.68
CA VAL A 300 -7.00 8.38 -28.72
C VAL A 300 -6.91 9.78 -29.36
N VAL A 301 -8.05 10.47 -29.57
CA VAL A 301 -8.05 11.82 -30.16
C VAL A 301 -7.42 12.86 -29.22
N ARG A 302 -7.53 12.70 -27.89
CA ARG A 302 -6.91 13.63 -26.93
C ARG A 302 -5.39 13.49 -26.79
N SER A 303 -4.81 12.35 -27.16
CA SER A 303 -3.33 12.17 -27.17
C SER A 303 -2.68 12.55 -28.50
N ALA A 304 -3.48 12.76 -29.56
CA ALA A 304 -3.01 13.15 -30.87
C ALA A 304 -2.97 14.69 -31.02
N VAL A 305 -2.21 15.37 -30.15
CA VAL A 305 -1.70 16.72 -30.47
C VAL A 305 -0.28 16.53 -31.01
N PRO A 306 -0.02 16.75 -32.31
CA PRO A 306 1.31 16.62 -32.86
C PRO A 306 2.13 17.90 -32.64
N GLY A 307 3.33 17.74 -32.06
CA GLY A 307 4.49 18.56 -32.40
C GLY A 307 4.85 19.71 -31.45
N GLY A 308 5.83 19.47 -30.58
CA GLY A 308 6.68 20.49 -29.97
C GLY A 308 7.87 19.80 -29.27
N PRO A 309 9.12 20.29 -29.39
CA PRO A 309 10.28 19.55 -28.90
C PRO A 309 10.19 19.37 -27.39
N ALA A 310 10.57 18.18 -26.93
CA ALA A 310 10.58 17.80 -25.52
C ALA A 310 11.44 18.78 -24.70
N GLN A 311 10.79 19.77 -24.09
CA GLN A 311 11.36 20.53 -22.98
C GLN A 311 10.98 19.80 -21.69
N GLN A 312 11.98 19.26 -20.99
CA GLN A 312 11.84 18.87 -19.59
C GLN A 312 11.56 20.13 -18.75
N PRO A 313 10.46 20.24 -17.99
CA PRO A 313 10.28 21.37 -17.09
C PRO A 313 10.79 21.06 -15.69
N HIS A 314 11.52 22.02 -15.15
CA HIS A 314 12.06 22.09 -13.79
C HIS A 314 10.95 22.08 -12.71
N MET A 315 11.19 21.40 -11.58
CA MET A 315 10.30 21.26 -10.41
C MET A 315 10.14 22.53 -9.52
N ALA A 316 10.33 23.75 -10.03
CA ALA A 316 10.48 24.94 -9.18
C ALA A 316 9.24 25.82 -8.96
N GLU A 317 8.14 25.67 -9.71
CA GLU A 317 7.03 26.65 -9.68
C GLU A 317 5.69 26.05 -9.24
N VAL A 318 5.53 25.80 -7.94
CA VAL A 318 4.19 25.64 -7.29
C VAL A 318 4.08 26.49 -6.02
N GLY A 319 5.05 27.38 -5.77
CA GLY A 319 5.20 28.12 -4.53
C GLY A 319 4.73 29.56 -4.57
N ALA A 320 3.55 29.90 -5.11
CA ALA A 320 3.02 31.27 -4.97
C ALA A 320 1.52 31.37 -5.29
N ALA A 321 0.65 31.08 -4.32
CA ALA A 321 -0.68 31.70 -4.20
C ALA A 321 -1.43 31.17 -2.98
N VAL A 322 -1.18 31.71 -1.77
CA VAL A 322 -2.20 31.95 -0.73
C VAL A 322 -1.65 33.02 0.21
N ALA A 323 -2.09 34.27 0.06
CA ALA A 323 -1.86 35.33 1.04
C ALA A 323 -3.10 36.22 1.09
N ASP A 324 -4.04 35.91 1.99
CA ASP A 324 -4.68 36.91 2.87
C ASP A 324 -5.64 36.24 3.87
N ALA A 325 -5.40 36.39 5.18
CA ALA A 325 -6.39 36.35 6.28
C ALA A 325 -5.72 36.55 7.65
N ARG A 326 -6.32 37.43 8.48
CA ARG A 326 -5.90 37.85 9.84
C ARG A 326 -6.26 36.82 10.95
N PRO A 327 -5.98 37.14 12.24
CA PRO A 327 -4.72 37.00 12.94
C PRO A 327 -4.51 35.57 13.51
N LEU A 328 -3.25 35.19 13.63
CA LEU A 328 -2.77 33.84 13.91
C LEU A 328 -2.99 33.41 15.37
N SER A 329 -3.57 32.22 15.58
CA SER A 329 -3.59 31.55 16.88
C SER A 329 -2.19 31.02 17.25
N ARG A 330 -1.93 30.76 18.54
CA ARG A 330 -0.64 30.25 19.10
C ARG A 330 0.01 29.10 18.31
N ALA A 331 -0.76 28.29 17.59
CA ALA A 331 -0.24 27.21 16.75
C ALA A 331 0.53 27.74 15.52
N ALA A 332 0.13 28.87 14.95
CA ALA A 332 0.79 29.46 13.79
C ALA A 332 2.07 30.25 14.15
N GLU A 333 2.18 30.81 15.36
CA GLU A 333 3.45 31.36 15.87
C GLU A 333 4.54 30.28 15.99
N LEU A 334 4.15 29.06 16.39
CA LEU A 334 5.05 27.90 16.51
C LEU A 334 5.55 27.39 15.14
N VAL A 335 4.69 27.47 14.13
CA VAL A 335 5.04 27.10 12.74
C VAL A 335 6.00 28.13 12.13
N GLU A 336 5.77 29.44 12.33
CA GLU A 336 6.67 30.48 11.82
C GLU A 336 8.04 30.48 12.54
N ARG A 337 8.06 30.14 13.84
CA ARG A 337 9.30 29.98 14.61
C ARG A 337 10.14 28.79 14.13
N SER A 338 9.49 27.70 13.72
CA SER A 338 10.15 26.55 13.10
C SER A 338 10.66 26.86 11.68
N ARG A 339 9.91 27.68 10.91
CA ARG A 339 10.32 28.14 9.57
C ARG A 339 11.61 28.96 9.60
N ARG A 340 11.73 29.91 10.55
CA ARG A 340 12.96 30.72 10.73
C ARG A 340 14.17 29.93 11.22
N LEU A 341 13.94 28.82 11.94
CA LEU A 341 15.00 27.90 12.34
C LEU A 341 15.56 27.11 11.16
N LEU A 342 14.69 26.72 10.21
CA LEU A 342 15.05 26.01 8.99
C LEU A 342 15.74 26.92 7.96
N GLU A 343 15.32 28.18 7.83
CA GLU A 343 16.00 29.17 6.97
C GLU A 343 17.44 29.47 7.48
N ARG A 344 17.67 29.42 8.79
CA ARG A 344 19.01 29.54 9.40
C ARG A 344 19.91 28.33 9.18
N THR A 345 19.36 27.17 8.81
CA THR A 345 20.15 25.95 8.56
C THR A 345 20.58 25.81 7.11
N GLN A 346 19.95 26.53 6.18
CA GLN A 346 20.22 26.44 4.74
C GLN A 346 21.37 27.32 4.24
N SER A 347 22.06 28.06 5.11
CA SER A 347 23.11 29.02 4.72
C SER A 347 24.49 28.77 5.36
N MET A 348 24.89 27.52 5.62
CA MET A 348 26.24 27.23 6.13
C MET A 348 27.04 26.38 5.14
N SER A 349 28.30 26.78 4.93
CA SER A 349 29.21 26.16 3.96
C SER A 349 29.90 24.91 4.54
N GLU A 350 30.23 23.94 3.67
CA GLU A 350 30.83 22.63 4.04
C GLU A 350 32.05 22.74 4.97
N ARG A 351 32.84 23.82 4.86
CA ARG A 351 34.02 24.03 5.71
C ARG A 351 33.69 24.30 7.18
N GLU A 352 32.53 24.86 7.49
CA GLU A 352 32.08 25.09 8.88
C GLU A 352 31.50 23.82 9.52
N LEU A 353 31.04 22.87 8.69
CA LEU A 353 30.54 21.57 9.14
C LEU A 353 31.69 20.63 9.54
N ASP A 354 32.78 20.65 8.77
CA ASP A 354 33.98 19.85 9.07
C ASP A 354 34.71 20.32 10.33
N GLN A 355 34.87 21.64 10.52
CA GLN A 355 35.49 22.19 11.73
C GLN A 355 34.70 21.85 13.00
N ARG A 356 33.37 21.77 12.90
CA ARG A 356 32.50 21.38 14.04
C ARG A 356 32.51 19.89 14.29
N THR A 357 32.58 19.06 13.25
CA THR A 357 32.69 17.60 13.39
C THR A 357 34.01 17.23 14.06
N GLN A 358 35.10 17.94 13.72
CA GLN A 358 36.40 17.79 14.36
C GLN A 358 36.38 18.23 15.83
N ALA A 359 35.75 19.38 16.13
CA ALA A 359 35.61 19.86 17.51
C ALA A 359 34.74 18.93 18.40
N VAL A 360 33.74 18.26 17.80
CA VAL A 360 32.91 17.25 18.48
C VAL A 360 33.71 15.97 18.74
N MET A 361 34.55 15.53 17.79
CA MET A 361 35.42 14.36 17.96
C MET A 361 36.49 14.59 19.03
N GLU A 362 37.12 15.77 19.07
CA GLU A 362 38.08 16.15 20.12
C GLU A 362 37.42 16.26 21.50
N SER A 363 36.15 16.69 21.56
CA SER A 363 35.38 16.74 22.81
C SER A 363 34.99 15.34 23.32
N VAL A 364 34.84 14.37 22.42
CA VAL A 364 34.55 12.96 22.77
C VAL A 364 35.82 12.25 23.26
N GLU A 365 36.99 12.54 22.69
CA GLU A 365 38.28 11.99 23.14
C GLU A 365 38.73 12.55 24.50
N ALA A 366 38.33 13.78 24.85
CA ALA A 366 38.67 14.40 26.13
C ALA A 366 37.88 13.85 27.35
N ILE A 367 36.78 13.11 27.13
CA ILE A 367 35.86 12.66 28.20
C ILE A 367 36.26 11.29 28.79
N HIS A 368 37.14 10.51 28.13
CA HIS A 368 37.62 9.22 28.66
C HIS A 368 39.14 9.07 28.56
N GLY A 369 39.86 9.54 29.58
CA GLY A 369 41.27 9.23 29.79
C GLY A 369 41.50 7.87 30.45
N LEU A 370 42.61 7.22 30.03
CA LEU A 370 43.27 5.99 30.52
C LEU A 370 42.66 4.67 30.00
N GLY A 371 43.36 3.80 29.26
CA GLY A 371 44.75 3.76 28.84
C GLY A 371 45.03 2.60 27.87
N GLU A 372 46.18 2.70 27.19
CA GLU A 372 46.92 1.71 26.39
C GLU A 372 46.40 1.31 24.98
N ARG A 373 47.08 1.86 23.95
CA ARG A 373 47.14 1.36 22.57
C ARG A 373 48.18 0.22 22.46
N PRO A 374 47.95 -0.79 21.60
CA PRO A 374 48.94 -1.09 20.55
C PRO A 374 48.27 -1.53 19.21
N PRO A 375 49.04 -1.88 18.16
CA PRO A 375 49.46 -0.98 17.09
C PRO A 375 48.71 -1.22 15.77
N ALA A 376 48.88 -0.26 14.86
CA ALA A 376 48.36 -0.26 13.51
C ALA A 376 48.78 -1.50 12.70
N LEU A 377 47.81 -2.07 11.98
CA LEU A 377 48.06 -2.81 10.75
C LEU A 377 47.37 -2.08 9.58
N ALA A 378 48.24 -1.38 8.84
CA ALA A 378 48.21 -1.16 7.39
C ALA A 378 47.65 -2.40 6.65
N THR A 379 46.99 -2.36 5.50
CA THR A 379 46.90 -1.38 4.41
C THR A 379 45.95 -1.97 3.36
N ASN A 380 45.34 -1.08 2.56
CA ASN A 380 44.92 -1.25 1.16
C ASN A 380 43.78 -2.26 0.90
N GLY A 381 42.66 -1.91 0.28
CA GLY A 381 42.30 -0.77 -0.54
C GLY A 381 41.19 -1.24 -1.49
N VAL A 382 40.55 -0.28 -2.16
CA VAL A 382 39.63 -0.42 -3.31
C VAL A 382 38.13 -0.14 -3.00
N LEU A 383 37.72 1.04 -3.51
CA LEU A 383 36.40 1.50 -4.00
C LEU A 383 35.46 2.31 -3.08
N ALA A 384 35.43 3.61 -3.39
CA ALA A 384 34.27 4.39 -3.83
C ALA A 384 32.99 4.45 -2.96
N GLY A 385 32.54 5.67 -2.66
CA GLY A 385 31.11 5.96 -2.49
C GLY A 385 30.74 6.74 -1.22
N THR A 386 30.25 7.95 -1.46
CA THR A 386 29.63 8.92 -0.56
C THR A 386 28.35 8.40 0.15
N HIS A 387 28.09 8.90 1.37
CA HIS A 387 26.89 8.72 2.22
C HIS A 387 26.51 7.27 2.63
N ARG A 388 26.97 6.81 3.80
CA ARG A 388 26.40 5.63 4.48
C ARG A 388 24.97 5.92 4.94
N ALA A 389 23.97 5.27 4.34
CA ALA A 389 22.62 5.21 4.89
C ALA A 389 22.65 4.67 6.33
N LEU A 390 22.00 5.38 7.27
CA LEU A 390 21.78 4.89 8.64
C LEU A 390 20.96 3.59 8.54
N GLN A 391 21.56 2.43 8.83
CA GLN A 391 20.80 1.18 8.92
C GLN A 391 20.26 1.06 10.35
N TYR A 392 18.93 1.00 10.47
CA TYR A 392 18.20 0.78 11.73
C TYR A 392 18.26 -0.69 12.16
N GLY A 393 17.84 -0.97 13.39
CA GLY A 393 17.87 -2.30 13.99
C GLY A 393 19.13 -2.56 14.81
N PRO A 394 19.34 -3.83 15.22
CA PRO A 394 20.43 -4.20 16.11
C PRO A 394 21.74 -4.42 15.32
N ARG A 395 22.84 -3.92 15.87
CA ARG A 395 24.17 -3.97 15.26
C ARG A 395 25.20 -4.34 16.30
N GLN A 396 25.94 -5.42 16.07
CA GLN A 396 27.03 -5.79 16.95
C GLN A 396 28.17 -4.76 16.84
N THR A 397 28.64 -4.30 18.00
CA THR A 397 29.77 -3.40 18.21
C THR A 397 30.75 -4.06 19.18
N HIS A 398 31.92 -3.45 19.37
CA HIS A 398 32.89 -3.92 20.36
C HIS A 398 32.41 -3.75 21.82
N GLN A 399 31.38 -2.92 22.07
CA GLN A 399 30.81 -2.68 23.40
C GLN A 399 29.55 -3.51 23.68
N GLY A 400 29.04 -4.26 22.70
CA GLY A 400 27.76 -4.95 22.78
C GLY A 400 26.92 -4.73 21.51
N VAL A 401 25.61 -4.92 21.62
CA VAL A 401 24.67 -4.70 20.51
C VAL A 401 24.07 -3.30 20.61
N LEU A 402 24.35 -2.47 19.62
CA LEU A 402 23.72 -1.17 19.42
C LEU A 402 22.38 -1.35 18.72
N PHE A 403 21.30 -0.91 19.34
CA PHE A 403 19.97 -0.83 18.75
C PHE A 403 19.73 0.60 18.29
N LEU A 404 19.27 0.75 17.04
CA LEU A 404 18.86 2.03 16.47
C LEU A 404 17.39 1.95 16.05
N PHE A 405 16.53 2.76 16.66
CA PHE A 405 15.09 2.73 16.40
C PHE A 405 14.56 4.12 16.03
N PRO A 406 13.95 4.29 14.84
CA PRO A 406 13.43 5.58 14.41
C PRO A 406 12.07 5.86 15.07
N ALA A 407 12.07 6.71 16.10
CA ALA A 407 10.85 7.21 16.75
C ALA A 407 11.00 8.69 17.14
N GLY A 408 9.87 9.38 17.35
CA GLY A 408 9.88 10.79 17.76
C GLY A 408 10.56 11.02 19.12
N PRO A 409 11.05 12.23 19.42
CA PRO A 409 11.80 12.54 20.64
C PRO A 409 11.05 12.21 21.93
N GLU A 410 9.72 12.34 21.91
CA GLU A 410 8.85 12.10 23.07
C GLU A 410 8.50 10.62 23.27
N ALA A 411 8.88 9.74 22.33
CA ALA A 411 8.57 8.31 22.45
C ALA A 411 9.40 7.67 23.57
N ALA A 412 8.74 6.93 24.46
CA ALA A 412 9.42 6.05 25.40
C ALA A 412 9.73 4.73 24.70
N VAL A 413 10.97 4.57 24.23
CA VAL A 413 11.43 3.35 23.56
C VAL A 413 12.37 2.58 24.49
N SER A 414 12.21 1.28 24.59
CA SER A 414 13.10 0.38 25.33
C SER A 414 13.26 -0.96 24.63
N VAL A 415 14.30 -1.70 25.00
CA VAL A 415 14.54 -3.08 24.57
C VAL A 415 14.26 -4.02 25.75
N ALA A 416 13.31 -4.93 25.59
CA ALA A 416 13.01 -5.97 26.57
C ALA A 416 13.63 -7.28 26.11
N CYS A 417 14.44 -7.90 26.95
CA CYS A 417 15.12 -9.17 26.63
C CYS A 417 15.35 -10.01 27.90
N ALA A 418 15.83 -11.24 27.74
CA ALA A 418 16.11 -12.13 28.87
C ALA A 418 17.09 -11.54 29.91
N LEU A 419 18.09 -10.74 29.47
CA LEU A 419 19.03 -10.07 30.38
C LEU A 419 18.35 -9.06 31.31
N SER A 420 17.25 -8.46 30.85
CA SER A 420 16.43 -7.54 31.63
C SER A 420 15.30 -8.22 32.43
N GLY A 421 15.22 -9.56 32.41
CA GLY A 421 14.07 -10.28 32.94
C GLY A 421 12.75 -9.95 32.20
N TRP A 422 12.83 -9.60 30.91
CA TRP A 422 11.70 -9.09 30.12
C TRP A 422 11.01 -7.88 30.78
N SER A 423 11.81 -6.89 31.18
CA SER A 423 11.30 -5.59 31.65
C SER A 423 11.02 -4.65 30.47
N ASP A 424 9.89 -3.95 30.52
CA ASP A 424 9.48 -2.93 29.55
C ASP A 424 10.24 -1.60 29.65
N SER A 425 11.16 -1.46 30.60
CA SER A 425 11.77 -0.18 30.96
C SER A 425 13.26 -0.27 31.30
N ALA A 426 13.80 -1.47 31.50
CA ALA A 426 15.19 -1.68 31.93
C ALA A 426 16.25 -1.17 30.93
N HIS A 427 16.07 -1.39 29.62
CA HIS A 427 16.98 -0.86 28.59
C HIS A 427 16.33 0.25 27.79
N ARG A 428 16.05 1.38 28.45
CA ARG A 428 15.49 2.57 27.81
C ARG A 428 16.48 3.16 26.81
N MET A 429 15.98 3.42 25.61
CA MET A 429 16.75 4.06 24.54
C MET A 429 16.80 5.57 24.74
N ARG A 430 17.94 6.17 24.42
CA ARG A 430 18.15 7.62 24.47
C ARG A 430 17.89 8.19 23.09
N PHE A 431 17.09 9.25 23.01
CA PHE A 431 16.92 9.98 21.76
C PHE A 431 18.20 10.74 21.41
N ASN A 432 18.73 10.48 20.21
CA ASN A 432 19.84 11.18 19.61
C ASN A 432 19.30 12.24 18.61
N PRO A 433 19.24 13.53 19.01
CA PRO A 433 18.65 14.58 18.18
C PRO A 433 19.45 14.89 16.92
N ALA A 434 20.73 14.48 16.85
CA ALA A 434 21.58 14.75 15.69
C ALA A 434 21.21 13.89 14.48
N ILE A 435 20.71 12.67 14.72
CA ILE A 435 20.35 11.70 13.69
C ILE A 435 18.88 11.27 13.73
N GLY A 436 18.10 11.78 14.71
CA GLY A 436 16.66 11.58 14.78
C GLY A 436 16.23 10.16 15.15
N VAL A 437 17.04 9.45 15.92
CA VAL A 437 16.76 8.05 16.34
C VAL A 437 16.91 7.88 17.83
N HIS A 438 16.24 6.86 18.36
CA HIS A 438 16.51 6.33 19.69
C HIS A 438 17.64 5.30 19.59
N GLU A 439 18.58 5.34 20.53
CA GLU A 439 19.71 4.41 20.58
C GLU A 439 19.97 3.84 21.98
N VAL A 440 20.38 2.58 22.05
CA VAL A 440 20.91 1.94 23.27
C VAL A 440 21.93 0.88 22.88
N CYS A 441 23.04 0.77 23.63
CA CYS A 441 23.99 -0.33 23.48
C CYS A 441 23.85 -1.29 24.66
N ILE A 442 23.61 -2.57 24.39
CA ILE A 442 23.36 -3.60 25.41
C ILE A 442 24.45 -4.68 25.31
N PRO A 443 25.16 -5.00 26.41
CA PRO A 443 26.25 -5.97 26.41
C PRO A 443 25.71 -7.41 26.43
N PHE A 444 25.20 -7.88 25.29
CA PHE A 444 24.77 -9.28 25.14
C PHE A 444 25.97 -10.23 25.16
N PRO A 445 25.91 -11.35 25.92
CA PRO A 445 26.89 -12.44 25.81
C PRO A 445 26.97 -13.01 24.40
N VAL A 446 28.04 -13.74 24.08
CA VAL A 446 28.11 -14.51 22.83
C VAL A 446 26.98 -15.54 22.79
N GLY A 447 26.29 -15.63 21.65
CA GLY A 447 25.18 -16.55 21.45
C GLY A 447 23.94 -15.89 20.88
N ARG A 448 22.84 -16.65 20.87
CA ARG A 448 21.55 -16.25 20.31
C ARG A 448 20.65 -15.70 21.42
N HIS A 449 20.12 -14.49 21.23
CA HIS A 449 19.31 -13.79 22.21
C HIS A 449 18.00 -13.31 21.62
N ALA A 450 16.90 -13.58 22.33
CA ALA A 450 15.58 -13.05 22.01
C ALA A 450 15.35 -11.70 22.68
N TYR A 451 14.67 -10.81 21.99
CA TYR A 451 14.30 -9.49 22.48
C TYR A 451 13.02 -8.98 21.80
N ARG A 452 12.43 -7.95 22.39
CA ARG A 452 11.32 -7.16 21.83
C ARG A 452 11.59 -5.67 22.03
N ILE A 453 11.04 -4.85 21.15
CA ILE A 453 11.01 -3.40 21.33
C ILE A 453 9.72 -3.05 22.07
N VAL A 454 9.81 -2.19 23.07
CA VAL A 454 8.63 -1.61 23.73
C VAL A 454 8.56 -0.13 23.41
N VAL A 455 7.48 0.30 22.77
CA VAL A 455 7.23 1.70 22.41
C VAL A 455 6.00 2.17 23.16
N ASN A 456 6.15 3.13 24.07
CA ASN A 456 5.07 3.67 24.90
C ASN A 456 4.25 2.56 25.61
N GLY A 457 4.93 1.52 26.11
CA GLY A 457 4.31 0.38 26.77
C GLY A 457 3.76 -0.71 25.83
N GLN A 458 3.78 -0.50 24.52
CA GLN A 458 3.36 -1.51 23.54
C GLN A 458 4.53 -2.39 23.11
N TRP A 459 4.36 -3.70 23.28
CA TRP A 459 5.38 -4.71 22.97
C TRP A 459 5.31 -5.12 21.50
N MET A 460 6.42 -5.03 20.78
CA MET A 460 6.49 -5.40 19.36
C MET A 460 7.79 -6.14 19.02
N THR A 461 7.74 -6.93 17.94
CA THR A 461 8.97 -7.36 17.26
C THR A 461 9.65 -6.15 16.65
N ASP A 462 10.97 -6.17 16.59
CA ASP A 462 11.76 -5.17 15.89
C ASP A 462 11.48 -5.21 14.37
N PRO A 463 10.84 -4.18 13.80
CA PRO A 463 10.51 -4.13 12.38
C PRO A 463 11.76 -3.99 11.50
N HIS A 464 12.91 -3.64 12.08
CA HIS A 464 14.19 -3.49 11.40
C HIS A 464 15.09 -4.73 11.55
N ASN A 465 14.60 -5.79 12.19
CA ASN A 465 15.28 -7.08 12.26
C ASN A 465 14.35 -8.20 11.77
N PRO A 466 14.60 -8.78 10.56
CA PRO A 466 13.75 -9.83 10.01
C PRO A 466 13.89 -11.17 10.77
N ARG A 467 14.91 -11.33 11.62
CA ARG A 467 15.13 -12.56 12.38
C ARG A 467 14.19 -12.63 13.57
N THR A 468 13.34 -13.64 13.60
CA THR A 468 12.38 -13.87 14.69
C THR A 468 12.38 -15.34 15.14
N GLN A 469 11.81 -15.60 16.32
CA GLN A 469 11.53 -16.95 16.81
C GLN A 469 10.22 -16.98 17.60
N PRO A 470 9.48 -18.11 17.60
CA PRO A 470 8.30 -18.27 18.43
C PRO A 470 8.67 -18.30 19.92
N ASN A 471 7.83 -17.68 20.73
CA ASN A 471 7.93 -17.67 22.19
C ASN A 471 6.89 -18.63 22.83
N PRO A 472 7.00 -18.94 24.14
CA PRO A 472 6.11 -19.89 24.81
C PRO A 472 4.62 -19.52 24.78
N TYR A 473 4.28 -18.28 24.42
CA TYR A 473 2.91 -17.76 24.35
C TYR A 473 2.36 -17.71 22.92
N GLY A 474 3.05 -18.31 21.95
CA GLY A 474 2.63 -18.35 20.55
C GLY A 474 2.83 -17.03 19.77
N GLN A 475 3.56 -16.07 20.34
CA GLN A 475 3.96 -14.83 19.66
C GLN A 475 5.40 -14.94 19.14
N LEU A 476 5.83 -13.98 18.33
CA LEU A 476 7.20 -13.89 17.84
C LEU A 476 8.04 -12.91 18.68
N ASP A 477 9.25 -13.33 19.02
CA ASP A 477 10.31 -12.46 19.55
C ASP A 477 11.35 -12.20 18.44
N SER A 478 11.93 -11.00 18.41
CA SER A 478 13.08 -10.72 17.54
C SER A 478 14.33 -11.39 18.08
N VAL A 479 15.23 -11.78 17.18
CA VAL A 479 16.42 -12.55 17.54
C VAL A 479 17.67 -11.88 17.02
N ILE A 480 18.68 -11.77 17.88
CA ILE A 480 20.04 -11.44 17.46
C ILE A 480 21.00 -12.57 17.81
N GLU A 481 21.92 -12.85 16.89
CA GLU A 481 23.08 -13.70 17.12
C GLU A 481 24.30 -12.80 17.33
N VAL A 482 24.89 -12.90 18.50
CA VAL A 482 26.10 -12.17 18.88
C VAL A 482 27.27 -13.12 18.68
N ALA A 483 28.09 -12.82 17.68
CA ALA A 483 29.28 -13.60 17.39
C ALA A 483 30.37 -13.34 18.45
N GLY A 484 31.18 -14.36 18.75
CA GLY A 484 32.40 -14.15 19.52
C GLY A 484 33.32 -13.20 18.76
N VAL A 485 33.86 -12.20 19.45
CA VAL A 485 34.95 -11.41 18.87
C VAL A 485 36.14 -12.36 18.79
N GLY A 486 36.41 -12.91 17.60
CA GLY A 486 37.60 -13.71 17.35
C GLY A 486 38.83 -12.88 17.71
N GLY A 487 39.72 -13.46 18.52
CA GLY A 487 40.96 -12.83 18.96
C GLY A 487 41.96 -12.61 17.83
#